data_AF-A0A2V9IQ74-F1
#
_entry.id   AF-A0A2V9IQ74-F1
#
_cell.length_a   1.000
_cell.length_b   1.000
_cell.length_c   1.000
_cell.angle_alpha   90.00
_cell.angle_beta   90.00
_cell.angle_gamma   90.00
#
_symmetry.space_group_name_H-M   'P 1'
#
loop_
_entity.id
_entity.type
_entity.pdbx_description
1 polymer ?
#
loop_
_entity_poly.entity_id
_entity_poly.type
_entity_poly.pdbx_seq_one_letter_code
_entity_poly.pdbx_strand_id
1 'polypeptide(L)'
;MRQEKYLAFEGRAVAPWKAIQFAVDKAYKKFATDIPNLLIVADDLFLPLRYDTAIHAEEALYETRNNGCFIDARYANLGGVGVFWIENDGRQIWYEIRLFLNPHALRSTMLPDDIRLGFHGQENPSADRNSTRAAGYPAETPFQRWLREGV
;
A
#
# COMPACT_ATOMS: atom_id res chain seq x y z
N MET A 1 21.66 11.60 -26.75
CA MET A 1 21.61 12.46 -25.54
C MET A 1 21.13 11.60 -24.38
N ARG A 2 21.88 11.58 -23.27
CA ARG A 2 21.54 10.83 -22.06
C ARG A 2 20.73 11.79 -21.18
N GLN A 3 19.43 11.55 -21.01
CA GLN A 3 18.58 12.36 -20.14
C GLN A 3 18.87 11.96 -18.70
N GLU A 4 19.27 12.91 -17.86
CA GLU A 4 19.50 12.66 -16.43
C GLU A 4 18.15 12.28 -15.77
N LYS A 5 18.14 11.19 -15.00
CA LYS A 5 16.93 10.66 -14.34
C LYS A 5 16.36 11.65 -13.30
N TYR A 6 17.18 12.58 -12.79
CA TYR A 6 16.81 13.53 -11.75
C TYR A 6 17.30 14.93 -12.14
N LEU A 7 16.38 15.83 -12.48
CA LEU A 7 16.66 17.26 -12.58
C LEU A 7 16.68 17.84 -11.17
N ALA A 8 17.82 18.39 -10.75
CA ALA A 8 17.92 19.09 -9.48
C ALA A 8 16.95 20.31 -9.48
N PHE A 9 16.18 20.48 -8.41
CA PHE A 9 15.25 21.61 -8.18
C PHE A 9 14.02 21.68 -9.11
N GLU A 10 13.55 20.56 -9.64
CA GLU A 10 12.28 20.55 -10.38
C GLU A 10 11.08 20.49 -9.43
N GLY A 11 10.35 21.61 -9.30
CA GLY A 11 9.04 21.63 -8.65
C GLY A 11 7.98 21.06 -9.59
N ARG A 12 7.52 19.83 -9.34
CA ARG A 12 6.41 19.21 -10.07
C ARG A 12 5.19 19.08 -9.18
N ALA A 13 4.02 19.43 -9.72
CA ALA A 13 2.76 18.99 -9.15
C ALA A 13 2.64 17.47 -9.38
N VAL A 14 3.08 16.69 -8.40
CA VAL A 14 2.94 15.24 -8.41
C VAL A 14 1.65 14.86 -7.71
N ALA A 15 0.95 13.87 -8.26
CA ALA A 15 -0.25 13.28 -7.67
C ALA A 15 0.06 11.81 -7.35
N PRO A 16 0.71 11.51 -6.21
CA PRO A 16 1.12 10.13 -5.88
C PRO A 16 -0.05 9.15 -5.86
N TRP A 17 -1.24 9.61 -5.47
CA TRP A 17 -2.48 8.83 -5.52
C TRP A 17 -2.82 8.34 -6.94
N LYS A 18 -2.57 9.14 -7.99
CA LYS A 18 -2.79 8.73 -9.39
C LYS A 18 -1.85 7.61 -9.81
N ALA A 19 -0.63 7.57 -9.27
CA ALA A 19 0.31 6.50 -9.58
C ALA A 19 -0.14 5.16 -8.97
N ILE A 20 -0.71 5.19 -7.76
CA ILE A 20 -1.34 4.02 -7.14
C ILE A 20 -2.51 3.54 -8.00
N GLN A 21 -3.43 4.45 -8.40
CA GLN A 21 -4.55 4.10 -9.28
C GLN A 21 -4.09 3.52 -10.61
N PHE A 22 -3.07 4.11 -11.23
CA PHE A 22 -2.49 3.59 -12.47
C PHE A 22 -1.92 2.17 -12.29
N ALA A 23 -1.24 1.91 -11.17
CA ALA A 23 -0.71 0.58 -10.86
C ALA A 23 -1.86 -0.44 -10.71
N VAL A 24 -2.93 -0.05 -10.01
CA VAL A 24 -4.15 -0.86 -9.87
C VAL A 24 -4.73 -1.18 -11.25
N ASP A 25 -5.01 -0.18 -12.07
CA ASP A 25 -5.58 -0.35 -13.43
C ASP A 25 -4.76 -1.28 -14.31
N LYS A 26 -3.43 -1.12 -14.27
CA LYS A 26 -2.51 -1.91 -15.08
C LYS A 26 -2.46 -3.37 -14.61
N ALA A 27 -2.48 -3.59 -13.30
CA ALA A 27 -2.43 -4.93 -12.71
C ALA A 27 -3.78 -5.65 -12.82
N TYR A 28 -4.89 -4.91 -12.77
CA TYR A 28 -6.22 -5.46 -12.60
C TYR A 28 -6.61 -6.53 -13.62
N LYS A 29 -6.17 -6.35 -14.87
CA LYS A 29 -6.42 -7.29 -15.98
C LYS A 29 -5.85 -8.70 -15.75
N LYS A 30 -5.00 -8.87 -14.74
CA LYS A 30 -4.36 -10.14 -14.39
C LYS A 30 -5.01 -10.84 -13.20
N PHE A 31 -5.93 -10.17 -12.49
CA PHE A 31 -6.56 -10.74 -11.30
C PHE A 31 -7.69 -11.68 -11.69
N ALA A 32 -7.62 -12.88 -11.14
CA ALA A 32 -8.66 -13.88 -11.29
C ALA A 32 -9.81 -13.61 -10.30
N THR A 33 -10.98 -14.17 -10.57
CA THR A 33 -12.21 -13.91 -9.78
C THR A 33 -12.41 -14.91 -8.64
N ASP A 34 -11.63 -15.97 -8.60
CA ASP A 34 -11.82 -17.16 -7.77
C ASP A 34 -10.68 -17.41 -6.77
N ILE A 35 -9.68 -16.54 -6.74
CA ILE A 35 -8.55 -16.62 -5.81
C ILE A 35 -8.28 -15.27 -5.15
N PRO A 36 -7.70 -15.26 -3.93
CA PRO A 36 -7.24 -14.02 -3.30
C PRO A 36 -6.24 -13.26 -4.17
N ASN A 37 -6.46 -11.96 -4.35
CA ASN A 37 -5.54 -11.10 -5.12
C ASN A 37 -5.00 -9.96 -4.25
N LEU A 38 -3.67 -9.84 -4.23
CA LEU A 38 -2.94 -8.76 -3.58
C LEU A 38 -2.08 -8.04 -4.62
N LEU A 39 -2.19 -6.72 -4.69
CA LEU A 39 -1.25 -5.89 -5.44
C LEU A 39 -0.19 -5.32 -4.50
N ILE A 40 1.09 -5.55 -4.77
CA ILE A 40 2.18 -4.85 -4.08
C ILE A 40 2.71 -3.73 -4.99
N VAL A 41 2.62 -2.49 -4.52
CA VAL A 41 3.25 -1.32 -5.12
C VAL A 41 4.58 -1.10 -4.40
N ALA A 42 5.68 -1.38 -5.10
CA ALA A 42 7.01 -1.02 -4.62
C ALA A 42 7.22 0.48 -4.83
N ASP A 43 7.63 1.17 -3.76
CA ASP A 43 7.88 2.61 -3.75
C ASP A 43 9.14 2.97 -4.56
N ASP A 44 8.99 3.10 -5.89
CA ASP A 44 9.90 3.81 -6.80
C ASP A 44 9.20 5.05 -7.38
N LEU A 45 8.27 5.64 -6.61
CA LEU A 45 7.57 6.85 -7.02
C LEU A 45 8.47 8.08 -6.82
N PHE A 46 8.21 9.14 -7.61
CA PHE A 46 9.00 10.37 -7.65
C PHE A 46 9.09 11.10 -6.28
N LEU A 47 8.14 10.82 -5.38
CA LEU A 47 8.22 11.10 -3.96
C LEU A 47 8.19 9.77 -3.20
N PRO A 48 9.08 9.54 -2.22
CA PRO A 48 9.02 8.37 -1.36
C PRO A 48 7.65 8.31 -0.67
N LEU A 49 6.84 7.30 -1.01
CA LEU A 49 5.55 7.02 -0.39
C LEU A 49 5.66 6.79 1.12
N ARG A 50 6.86 6.55 1.67
CA ARG A 50 7.08 6.51 3.13
C ARG A 50 6.55 7.76 3.85
N TYR A 51 6.55 8.91 3.18
CA TYR A 51 5.92 10.13 3.67
C TYR A 51 4.46 10.13 3.21
N ASP A 52 3.53 10.20 4.16
CA ASP A 52 2.10 10.31 3.88
C ASP A 52 1.48 9.13 3.10
N THR A 53 2.06 7.93 3.18
CA THR A 53 1.54 6.69 2.54
C THR A 53 0.04 6.52 2.75
N ALA A 54 -0.41 6.75 3.98
CA ALA A 54 -1.81 6.60 4.35
C ALA A 54 -2.70 7.64 3.65
N ILE A 55 -2.23 8.88 3.48
CA ILE A 55 -2.98 9.93 2.78
C ILE A 55 -3.11 9.58 1.31
N HIS A 56 -1.99 9.21 0.67
CA HIS A 56 -2.00 8.89 -0.76
C HIS A 56 -2.78 7.60 -1.08
N ALA A 57 -2.69 6.59 -0.21
CA ALA A 57 -3.51 5.39 -0.32
C ALA A 57 -4.99 5.70 -0.07
N GLU A 58 -5.31 6.58 0.89
CA GLU A 58 -6.68 7.02 1.14
C GLU A 58 -7.30 7.71 -0.09
N GLU A 59 -6.59 8.70 -0.64
CA GLU A 59 -6.99 9.41 -1.86
C GLU A 59 -7.16 8.45 -3.05
N ALA A 60 -6.23 7.50 -3.22
CA ALA A 60 -6.22 6.58 -4.36
C ALA A 60 -7.26 5.46 -4.28
N LEU A 61 -7.52 4.95 -3.08
CA LEU A 61 -8.25 3.70 -2.89
C LEU A 61 -9.66 3.93 -2.34
N TYR A 62 -9.85 4.89 -1.44
CA TYR A 62 -11.10 5.01 -0.66
C TYR A 62 -11.88 6.29 -0.94
N GLU A 63 -11.24 7.37 -1.44
CA GLU A 63 -11.90 8.67 -1.55
C GLU A 63 -12.80 8.80 -2.80
N THR A 64 -14.05 9.24 -2.60
CA THR A 64 -14.99 9.47 -3.69
C THR A 64 -14.57 10.59 -4.64
N ARG A 65 -13.97 11.67 -4.13
CA ARG A 65 -13.57 12.82 -4.95
C ARG A 65 -12.54 12.47 -6.02
N ASN A 66 -11.69 11.49 -5.71
CA ASN A 66 -10.61 11.04 -6.58
C ASN A 66 -10.96 9.73 -7.32
N ASN A 67 -12.21 9.26 -7.25
CA ASN A 67 -12.66 7.97 -7.78
C ASN A 67 -11.81 6.80 -7.26
N GLY A 68 -11.73 6.68 -5.92
CA GLY A 68 -10.97 5.64 -5.25
C GLY A 68 -11.24 4.24 -5.82
N CYS A 69 -10.20 3.43 -6.02
CA CYS A 69 -10.38 2.12 -6.65
C CYS A 69 -11.32 1.19 -5.87
N PHE A 70 -11.30 1.21 -4.54
CA PHE A 70 -12.09 0.27 -3.73
C PHE A 70 -13.58 0.65 -3.64
N ILE A 71 -13.96 1.89 -3.97
CA ILE A 71 -15.38 2.28 -4.00
C ILE A 71 -16.05 1.93 -5.34
N ASP A 72 -15.28 1.48 -6.34
CA ASP A 72 -15.79 1.10 -7.65
C ASP A 72 -15.84 -0.44 -7.77
N ALA A 73 -17.04 -0.96 -8.04
CA ALA A 73 -17.31 -2.38 -8.17
C ALA A 73 -16.47 -3.06 -9.28
N ARG A 74 -15.95 -2.29 -10.24
CA ARG A 74 -15.03 -2.79 -11.26
C ARG A 74 -13.76 -3.38 -10.67
N TYR A 75 -13.37 -3.01 -9.44
CA TYR A 75 -12.17 -3.52 -8.77
C TYR A 75 -12.43 -4.59 -7.70
N ALA A 76 -13.63 -5.19 -7.68
CA ALA A 76 -14.01 -6.19 -6.68
C ALA A 76 -13.13 -7.47 -6.69
N ASN A 77 -12.36 -7.72 -7.75
CA ASN A 77 -11.43 -8.86 -7.79
C ASN A 77 -10.14 -8.59 -7.00
N LEU A 78 -9.92 -7.40 -6.47
CA LEU A 78 -8.72 -7.05 -5.72
C LEU A 78 -9.01 -7.06 -4.22
N GLY A 79 -8.37 -7.96 -3.47
CA GLY A 79 -8.53 -8.08 -2.02
C GLY A 79 -7.83 -6.99 -1.22
N GLY A 80 -6.73 -6.44 -1.75
CA GLY A 80 -6.03 -5.32 -1.12
C GLY A 80 -4.82 -4.84 -1.91
N VAL A 81 -4.26 -3.71 -1.47
CA VAL A 81 -3.03 -3.10 -2.01
C VAL A 81 -2.03 -2.96 -0.87
N GLY A 82 -0.86 -3.57 -1.02
CA GLY A 82 0.30 -3.33 -0.17
C GLY A 82 1.21 -2.27 -0.76
N VAL A 83 1.61 -1.27 0.02
CA VAL A 83 2.68 -0.33 -0.36
C VAL A 83 3.94 -0.74 0.36
N PHE A 84 4.98 -1.08 -0.39
CA PHE A 84 6.23 -1.63 0.11
C PHE A 84 7.39 -0.64 -0.10
N TRP A 85 8.22 -0.46 0.91
CA TRP A 85 9.45 0.34 0.83
C TRP A 85 10.57 -0.25 1.68
N ILE A 86 11.79 0.24 1.43
CA ILE A 86 13.00 -0.19 2.15
C ILE A 86 13.52 1.02 2.91
N GLU A 87 13.71 0.88 4.22
CA GLU A 87 14.40 1.85 5.06
C GLU A 87 15.85 1.42 5.28
N ASN A 88 16.76 2.38 5.37
CA ASN A 88 18.17 2.13 5.62
C ASN A 88 18.79 3.28 6.41
N ASP A 89 19.48 2.98 7.51
CA ASP A 89 20.18 3.96 8.35
C ASP A 89 21.71 4.01 8.10
N GLY A 90 22.17 3.32 7.07
CA GLY A 90 23.58 3.13 6.71
C GLY A 90 24.25 1.92 7.38
N ARG A 91 23.58 1.27 8.34
CA ARG A 91 24.09 0.09 9.06
C ARG A 91 23.14 -1.10 8.96
N GLN A 92 21.85 -0.85 8.89
CA GLN A 92 20.79 -1.85 8.85
C GLN A 92 19.74 -1.49 7.80
N ILE A 93 19.15 -2.53 7.22
CA ILE A 93 18.09 -2.44 6.22
C ILE A 93 16.81 -3.02 6.83
N TRP A 94 15.72 -2.28 6.68
CA TRP A 94 14.39 -2.67 7.15
C TRP A 94 13.44 -2.71 5.97
N TYR A 95 12.56 -3.70 5.95
CA TYR A 95 11.53 -3.86 4.93
C TYR A 95 10.19 -3.49 5.55
N GLU A 96 9.52 -2.53 4.95
CA GLU A 96 8.25 -2.02 5.44
C GLU A 96 7.16 -2.25 4.41
N ILE A 97 5.97 -2.58 4.90
CA ILE A 97 4.78 -2.71 4.08
C ILE A 97 3.56 -2.20 4.85
N ARG A 98 2.73 -1.40 4.19
CA ARG A 98 1.39 -1.06 4.67
C ARG A 98 0.34 -1.69 3.78
N LEU A 99 -0.55 -2.46 4.39
CA LEU A 99 -1.61 -3.18 3.70
C LEU A 99 -2.94 -2.43 3.82
N PHE A 100 -3.53 -2.11 2.68
CA PHE A 100 -4.84 -1.48 2.55
C PHE A 100 -5.82 -2.49 1.98
N LEU A 101 -6.87 -2.81 2.74
CA LEU A 101 -7.86 -3.83 2.42
C LEU A 101 -9.02 -3.24 1.63
N ASN A 102 -9.49 -3.98 0.62
CA ASN A 102 -10.69 -3.62 -0.11
C ASN A 102 -11.94 -4.16 0.61
N PRO A 103 -12.77 -3.29 1.22
CA PRO A 103 -13.98 -3.72 1.93
C PRO A 103 -15.06 -4.28 1.00
N HIS A 104 -14.92 -4.04 -0.31
CA HIS A 104 -15.86 -4.45 -1.35
C HIS A 104 -15.33 -5.57 -2.26
N ALA A 105 -14.24 -6.23 -1.85
CA ALA A 105 -13.74 -7.41 -2.56
C ALA A 105 -14.75 -8.56 -2.54
N LEU A 106 -14.79 -9.36 -3.61
CA LEU A 106 -15.55 -10.61 -3.63
C LEU A 106 -15.00 -11.55 -2.55
N ARG A 107 -15.86 -12.37 -1.93
CA ARG A 107 -15.42 -13.33 -0.90
C ARG A 107 -14.30 -14.25 -1.38
N SER A 108 -14.31 -14.62 -2.65
CA SER A 108 -13.27 -15.45 -3.28
C SER A 108 -11.94 -14.72 -3.51
N THR A 109 -11.95 -13.39 -3.56
CA THR A 109 -10.79 -12.56 -3.86
C THR A 109 -10.25 -11.78 -2.66
N MET A 110 -10.98 -11.79 -1.54
CA MET A 110 -10.53 -11.28 -0.25
C MET A 110 -9.24 -11.97 0.19
N LEU A 111 -8.35 -11.19 0.82
CA LEU A 111 -7.13 -11.74 1.40
C LEU A 111 -7.48 -12.66 2.58
N PRO A 112 -6.76 -13.79 2.76
CA PRO A 112 -6.97 -14.64 3.91
C PRO A 112 -6.52 -13.95 5.21
N ASP A 113 -7.07 -14.41 6.33
CA ASP A 113 -6.93 -13.72 7.61
C ASP A 113 -5.50 -13.67 8.13
N ASP A 114 -4.67 -14.65 7.81
CA ASP A 114 -3.23 -14.68 8.14
C ASP A 114 -2.48 -13.50 7.51
N ILE A 115 -2.77 -13.17 6.25
CA ILE A 115 -2.21 -12.01 5.55
C ILE A 115 -2.77 -10.70 6.13
N ARG A 116 -4.10 -10.64 6.34
CA ARG A 116 -4.75 -9.43 6.89
C ARG A 116 -4.21 -9.10 8.27
N LEU A 117 -4.09 -10.08 9.16
CA LEU A 117 -3.62 -9.91 10.52
C LEU A 117 -2.10 -9.73 10.58
N GLY A 118 -1.34 -10.50 9.79
CA GLY A 118 0.12 -10.47 9.77
C GLY A 118 0.70 -9.12 9.31
N PHE A 119 -0.02 -8.41 8.45
CA PHE A 119 0.37 -7.09 7.95
C PHE A 119 -0.49 -5.93 8.47
N HIS A 120 -1.28 -6.17 9.52
CA HIS A 120 -2.14 -5.15 10.15
C HIS A 120 -3.01 -4.40 9.12
N GLY A 121 -3.69 -5.15 8.24
CA GLY A 121 -4.46 -4.62 7.12
C GLY A 121 -5.52 -3.60 7.54
N GLN A 122 -5.54 -2.47 6.83
CA GLN A 122 -6.40 -1.32 7.15
C GLN A 122 -7.58 -1.24 6.18
N GLU A 123 -8.81 -1.14 6.69
CA GLU A 123 -10.03 -0.96 5.87
C GLU A 123 -10.43 0.52 5.71
N ASN A 124 -9.93 1.39 6.59
CA ASN A 124 -10.15 2.84 6.53
C ASN A 124 -9.00 3.62 7.20
N PRO A 125 -8.03 4.14 6.42
CA PRO A 125 -6.83 4.79 6.98
C PRO A 125 -7.10 6.05 7.80
N SER A 126 -8.19 6.79 7.54
CA SER A 126 -8.53 8.00 8.29
C SER A 126 -9.16 7.74 9.65
N ALA A 127 -9.84 6.61 9.83
CA ALA A 127 -10.39 6.21 11.13
C ALA A 127 -9.27 5.85 12.13
N ASP A 128 -8.17 5.26 11.65
CA ASP A 128 -7.03 4.85 12.47
C ASP A 128 -6.08 5.98 12.88
N ARG A 129 -6.19 7.18 12.27
CA ARG A 129 -5.37 8.36 12.66
C ARG A 129 -5.54 8.75 14.13
N ASN A 130 -6.67 8.39 14.74
CA ASN A 130 -6.92 8.63 16.17
C ASN A 130 -6.32 7.54 17.09
N SER A 131 -5.96 6.36 16.58
CA SER A 131 -5.36 5.28 17.39
C SER A 131 -3.82 5.36 17.42
N THR A 132 -3.19 5.77 16.31
CA THR A 132 -1.72 5.77 16.18
C THR A 132 -1.03 6.92 16.93
N ARG A 133 -1.77 7.97 17.33
CA ARG A 133 -1.23 9.01 18.23
C ARG A 133 -1.08 8.54 19.68
N ALA A 134 -1.74 7.44 20.07
CA ALA A 134 -1.73 6.92 21.44
C ALA A 134 -0.84 5.68 21.62
N ALA A 135 -0.59 4.92 20.54
CA ALA A 135 0.25 3.73 20.59
C ALA A 135 1.61 4.01 19.97
N GLY A 136 2.64 4.14 20.80
CA GLY A 136 4.02 4.06 20.32
C GLY A 136 4.20 2.79 19.49
N TYR A 137 4.94 2.89 18.39
CA TYR A 137 5.21 1.75 17.52
C TYR A 137 5.74 0.57 18.36
N PRO A 138 5.15 -0.63 18.26
CA PRO A 138 5.71 -1.79 18.92
C PRO A 138 7.12 -2.04 18.40
N ALA A 139 8.05 -2.32 19.31
CA ALA A 139 9.48 -2.46 19.01
C ALA A 139 9.81 -3.63 18.06
N GLU A 140 8.86 -4.55 17.84
CA GLU A 140 9.01 -5.67 16.91
C GLU A 140 7.63 -6.07 16.35
N THR A 141 7.50 -6.11 15.02
CA THR A 141 6.27 -6.60 14.37
C THR A 141 6.25 -8.12 14.27
N PRO A 142 5.07 -8.76 14.16
CA PRO A 142 4.97 -10.22 13.93
C PRO A 142 5.75 -10.69 12.70
N PHE A 143 5.84 -9.85 11.66
CA PHE A 143 6.66 -10.12 10.47
C PHE A 143 8.16 -10.12 10.78
N GLN A 144 8.63 -9.16 11.60
CA GLN A 144 10.01 -9.12 12.07
C GLN A 144 10.36 -10.34 12.95
N ARG A 145 9.41 -10.78 13.78
CA ARG A 145 9.54 -12.01 14.58
C ARG A 145 9.66 -13.25 13.69
N TRP A 146 8.82 -13.36 12.66
CA TRP A 146 8.83 -14.49 11.72
C TRP A 146 10.15 -14.59 10.94
N LEU A 147 10.73 -13.45 10.52
CA LEU A 147 12.04 -13.42 9.85
C LEU A 147 13.19 -13.87 10.77
N ARG A 148 13.10 -13.57 12.07
CA ARG A 148 14.11 -13.98 13.07
C ARG A 148 14.00 -15.45 13.44
N GLU A 149 12.78 -15.97 13.54
CA GLU A 149 12.47 -17.34 13.98
C GLU A 149 12.44 -18.35 12.83
N GLY A 150 13.07 -18.04 11.69
CA GLY A 150 13.25 -18.98 10.59
C GLY A 150 13.63 -20.36 11.12
N VAL A 151 12.88 -21.39 10.70
CA VAL A 151 12.94 -22.78 11.17
C VAL A 151 14.37 -23.25 11.45
#